data_AF-A0A6F9A3W6-F1
#
_entry.id   AF-A0A6F9A3W6-F1
#
_cell.length_a   1.000
_cell.length_b   1.000
_cell.length_c   1.000
_cell.angle_alpha   90.00
_cell.angle_beta   90.00
_cell.angle_gamma   90.00
#
_symmetry.space_group_name_H-M   'P 1'
#
loop_
_entity.id
_entity.type
_entity.pdbx_description
1 polymer ?
#
loop_
_entity_poly.entity_id
_entity_poly.type
_entity_poly.pdbx_seq_one_letter_code
_entity_poly.pdbx_strand_id
1 'polypeptide(L)'
;MFRRVVRASKFRHVFGQAVKNDQCYDDIRVSRVTWDSSFCAVNPKFVAIIIEASGGGAFLVLPLLKTGRIDKAYPTVCGHTGPVLDIDWCPHNDHVIASGSEDCTVMVWQIPENGLVTPLAEPVVVLEGHSKRVGIVTWHPTARNVLMSAGCDNLIIIWNVGTGEAMIQLEDMHPDVIFSACWSRNGALICTACKDKKIRVIDPRKEKIVAEKDKAHDGARPMRAIFLADGNIFTTGFSRMSERQLALWNPKSMEEPISVHELDTSNGVLLPFYDADTNVVYLCGKGDSSIRYFEITDEAPFVHYLNTFSSKEPQRGMGYMPKRGLDVNKCEIARFYKLHERKCEPIIMTVPRKSDLFQDDLYPDTAGPDCTIEAEDWFDGKNGEPILISLKNGYVPGKNRDLKVVKKSNVLEGKPAKKAENTSPAQSKASPQPSTQNEGKLEELLREVKSLRDLVTLQDRRIAKLEDQISKVAI
;
A
#
# COMPACT_ATOMS: atom_id res chain seq x y z
N MET A 1 12.98 49.21 -10.00
CA MET A 1 12.58 47.98 -10.70
C MET A 1 13.29 46.82 -10.01
N PHE A 2 12.70 46.26 -8.94
CA PHE A 2 13.31 45.14 -8.22
C PHE A 2 13.28 43.92 -9.14
N ARG A 3 14.45 43.45 -9.60
CA ARG A 3 14.57 42.15 -10.27
C ARG A 3 14.03 41.12 -9.29
N ARG A 4 12.86 40.54 -9.58
CA ARG A 4 12.31 39.40 -8.85
C ARG A 4 13.32 38.26 -9.01
N VAL A 5 14.16 38.05 -8.00
CA VAL A 5 15.12 36.95 -7.98
C VAL A 5 14.28 35.68 -8.02
N VAL A 6 14.28 35.01 -9.18
CA VAL A 6 13.57 33.74 -9.34
C VAL A 6 14.37 32.71 -8.58
N ARG A 7 13.77 32.08 -7.56
CA ARG A 7 14.39 30.98 -6.81
C ARG A 7 14.87 29.91 -7.79
N ALA A 8 16.13 29.53 -7.68
CA ALA A 8 16.69 28.45 -8.48
C ALA A 8 16.17 27.12 -7.92
N SER A 9 15.29 26.45 -8.68
CA SER A 9 14.81 25.09 -8.38
C SER A 9 15.08 24.20 -9.58
N LYS A 10 15.69 23.03 -9.33
CA LYS A 10 15.89 22.00 -10.35
C LYS A 10 14.56 21.44 -10.90
N PHE A 11 13.46 21.63 -10.16
CA PHE A 11 12.12 21.15 -10.52
C PHE A 11 11.23 22.23 -11.13
N ARG A 12 11.74 23.46 -11.31
CA ARG A 12 10.97 24.60 -11.85
C ARG A 12 10.27 24.32 -13.18
N HIS A 13 10.91 23.50 -14.01
CA HIS A 13 10.48 23.17 -15.38
C HIS A 13 9.91 21.76 -15.49
N VAL A 14 9.58 21.11 -14.37
CA VAL A 14 8.81 19.87 -14.42
C VAL A 14 7.51 20.11 -15.20
N PHE A 15 7.19 19.19 -16.09
CA PHE A 15 5.94 19.19 -16.84
C PHE A 15 5.33 17.80 -16.86
N GLY A 16 4.00 17.76 -16.91
CA GLY A 16 3.23 16.53 -17.06
C GLY A 16 2.87 16.30 -18.52
N GLN A 17 3.01 15.07 -18.99
CA GLN A 17 2.58 14.65 -20.32
C GLN A 17 1.70 13.40 -20.21
N ALA A 18 0.46 13.51 -20.68
CA ALA A 18 -0.41 12.35 -20.83
C ALA A 18 0.14 11.43 -21.93
N VAL A 19 0.11 10.13 -21.70
CA VAL A 19 0.51 9.16 -22.72
C VAL A 19 -0.51 9.11 -23.86
N LYS A 20 -0.10 8.48 -24.97
CA LYS A 20 -1.00 8.26 -26.11
C LYS A 20 -2.11 7.27 -25.73
N ASN A 21 -3.23 7.33 -26.45
CA ASN A 21 -4.40 6.49 -26.14
C ASN A 21 -4.12 4.98 -26.20
N ASP A 22 -3.24 4.52 -27.09
CA ASP A 22 -2.81 3.11 -27.19
C ASP A 22 -2.03 2.62 -25.95
N GLN A 23 -1.51 3.55 -25.15
CA GLN A 23 -0.81 3.29 -23.89
C GLN A 23 -1.71 3.50 -22.66
N CYS A 24 -2.98 3.87 -22.86
CA CYS A 24 -3.98 3.94 -21.80
C CYS A 24 -4.64 2.58 -21.57
N TYR A 25 -5.43 2.45 -20.52
CA TYR A 25 -6.27 1.27 -20.28
C TYR A 25 -7.73 1.66 -20.45
N ASP A 26 -8.38 1.16 -21.49
CA ASP A 26 -9.71 1.60 -21.93
C ASP A 26 -10.81 0.57 -21.60
N ASP A 27 -12.07 1.05 -21.58
CA ASP A 27 -13.29 0.28 -21.32
C ASP A 27 -13.37 -0.30 -19.88
N ILE A 28 -12.72 0.38 -18.92
CA ILE A 28 -12.72 0.02 -17.49
C ILE A 28 -13.85 0.75 -16.77
N ARG A 29 -14.76 0.03 -16.13
CA ARG A 29 -15.86 0.63 -15.33
C ARG A 29 -15.37 1.02 -13.94
N VAL A 30 -14.77 2.21 -13.80
CA VAL A 30 -14.28 2.73 -12.51
C VAL A 30 -15.44 2.88 -11.53
N SER A 31 -15.22 2.55 -10.26
CA SER A 31 -16.21 2.65 -9.20
C SER A 31 -16.83 4.06 -9.10
N ARG A 32 -18.14 4.09 -8.83
CA ARG A 32 -18.94 5.30 -8.62
C ARG A 32 -19.21 5.57 -7.14
N VAL A 33 -18.70 4.73 -6.25
CA VAL A 33 -18.88 4.87 -4.81
C VAL A 33 -18.33 6.22 -4.36
N THR A 34 -19.10 6.94 -3.55
CA THR A 34 -18.67 8.22 -2.97
C THR A 34 -17.74 7.95 -1.79
N TRP A 35 -16.44 7.84 -2.08
CA TRP A 35 -15.39 7.68 -1.08
C TRP A 35 -14.14 8.46 -1.50
N ASP A 36 -13.38 8.98 -0.55
CA ASP A 36 -12.27 9.90 -0.84
C ASP A 36 -10.90 9.22 -0.97
N SER A 37 -10.84 7.89 -1.05
CA SER A 37 -9.59 7.17 -1.39
C SER A 37 -9.22 7.35 -2.87
N SER A 38 -8.02 6.93 -3.26
CA SER A 38 -7.50 7.15 -4.60
C SER A 38 -8.19 6.32 -5.70
N PHE A 39 -8.85 5.21 -5.34
CA PHE A 39 -9.43 4.17 -6.23
C PHE A 39 -8.44 3.46 -7.16
N CYS A 40 -7.16 3.79 -7.07
CA CYS A 40 -6.12 3.27 -7.95
C CYS A 40 -4.83 3.09 -7.16
N ALA A 41 -4.26 1.89 -7.21
CA ALA A 41 -2.97 1.58 -6.62
C ALA A 41 -2.08 0.96 -7.69
N VAL A 42 -0.83 1.39 -7.77
CA VAL A 42 0.09 0.96 -8.82
C VAL A 42 1.43 0.59 -8.21
N ASN A 43 2.07 -0.42 -8.77
CA ASN A 43 3.44 -0.78 -8.45
C ASN A 43 4.22 -1.07 -9.75
N PRO A 44 5.51 -1.44 -9.69
CA PRO A 44 6.31 -1.68 -10.90
C PRO A 44 5.84 -2.83 -11.81
N LYS A 45 4.85 -3.63 -11.40
CA LYS A 45 4.33 -4.77 -12.18
C LYS A 45 2.87 -4.62 -12.61
N PHE A 46 2.05 -4.01 -11.78
CA PHE A 46 0.60 -3.98 -11.96
C PHE A 46 -0.01 -2.61 -11.69
N VAL A 47 -1.13 -2.36 -12.36
CA VAL A 47 -2.11 -1.32 -11.99
C VAL A 47 -3.36 -2.01 -11.45
N ALA A 48 -3.80 -1.60 -10.26
CA ALA A 48 -5.02 -2.04 -9.63
C ALA A 48 -6.05 -0.90 -9.57
N ILE A 49 -7.29 -1.18 -9.95
CA ILE A 49 -8.35 -0.18 -10.09
C ILE A 49 -9.63 -0.71 -9.45
N ILE A 50 -10.21 0.04 -8.52
CA ILE A 50 -11.51 -0.29 -7.95
C ILE A 50 -12.59 -0.06 -9.01
N ILE A 51 -13.37 -1.10 -9.30
CA ILE A 51 -14.37 -1.10 -10.36
C ILE A 51 -15.79 -1.27 -9.82
N GLU A 52 -16.77 -0.91 -10.65
CA GLU A 52 -18.17 -1.19 -10.38
C GLU A 52 -18.47 -2.69 -10.58
N ALA A 53 -18.98 -3.33 -9.53
CA ALA A 53 -19.44 -4.72 -9.53
C ALA A 53 -20.96 -4.77 -9.36
N SER A 54 -21.64 -5.70 -10.05
CA SER A 54 -23.10 -5.87 -9.99
C SER A 54 -23.59 -6.52 -8.68
N GLY A 55 -22.67 -7.05 -7.87
CA GLY A 55 -22.90 -7.60 -6.54
C GLY A 55 -21.57 -7.80 -5.82
N GLY A 56 -21.51 -7.45 -4.54
CA GLY A 56 -20.27 -7.46 -3.76
C GLY A 56 -19.30 -6.32 -4.09
N GLY A 57 -18.01 -6.57 -3.87
CA GLY A 57 -16.93 -5.66 -4.20
C GLY A 57 -15.87 -6.31 -5.07
N ALA A 58 -15.38 -5.58 -6.06
CA ALA A 58 -14.31 -6.07 -6.93
C ALA A 58 -13.33 -4.95 -7.31
N PHE A 59 -12.12 -5.36 -7.63
CA PHE A 59 -11.12 -4.51 -8.26
C PHE A 59 -10.40 -5.27 -9.38
N LEU A 60 -9.96 -4.53 -10.38
CA LEU A 60 -9.21 -5.02 -11.52
C LEU A 60 -7.72 -5.00 -11.18
N VAL A 61 -6.96 -5.99 -11.65
CA VAL A 61 -5.49 -5.99 -11.60
C VAL A 61 -4.95 -6.32 -12.99
N LEU A 62 -4.23 -5.37 -13.59
CA LEU A 62 -3.66 -5.50 -14.93
C LEU A 62 -2.14 -5.43 -14.86
N PRO A 63 -1.40 -6.31 -15.54
CA PRO A 63 0.01 -6.08 -15.83
C PRO A 63 0.21 -4.74 -16.53
N LEU A 64 1.25 -3.98 -16.20
CA LEU A 64 1.48 -2.64 -16.76
C LEU A 64 1.58 -2.62 -18.30
N LEU A 65 2.01 -3.72 -18.90
CA LEU A 65 2.15 -3.84 -20.35
C LEU A 65 0.82 -4.18 -21.06
N LYS A 66 -0.24 -4.48 -20.32
CA LYS A 66 -1.56 -4.81 -20.86
C LYS A 66 -2.38 -3.53 -21.10
N THR A 67 -1.90 -2.67 -22.00
CA THR A 67 -2.59 -1.43 -22.40
C THR A 67 -3.60 -1.67 -23.52
N GLY A 68 -4.36 -0.63 -23.86
CA GLY A 68 -5.45 -0.65 -24.83
C GLY A 68 -6.79 -1.04 -24.20
N ARG A 69 -7.70 -1.54 -25.05
CA ARG A 69 -9.05 -1.92 -24.64
C ARG A 69 -9.03 -3.19 -23.79
N ILE A 70 -9.57 -3.10 -22.58
CA ILE A 70 -9.71 -4.23 -21.66
C ILE A 70 -11.05 -4.93 -21.91
N ASP A 71 -11.02 -6.25 -22.03
CA ASP A 71 -12.23 -7.05 -22.23
C ASP A 71 -13.16 -6.96 -21.01
N LYS A 72 -14.47 -6.88 -21.24
CA LYS A 72 -15.47 -6.80 -20.15
C LYS A 72 -15.51 -8.04 -19.26
N ALA A 73 -15.07 -9.18 -19.78
CA ALA A 73 -14.96 -10.45 -19.08
C ALA A 73 -13.55 -10.70 -18.51
N TYR A 74 -12.65 -9.71 -18.57
CA TYR A 74 -11.33 -9.84 -17.96
C TYR A 74 -11.47 -10.15 -16.45
N PRO A 75 -10.72 -11.13 -15.93
CA PRO A 75 -10.85 -11.57 -14.54
C PRO A 75 -10.51 -10.46 -13.54
N THR A 76 -11.24 -10.46 -12.44
CA THR A 76 -11.14 -9.47 -11.37
C THR A 76 -10.78 -10.16 -10.05
N VAL A 77 -10.32 -9.39 -9.08
CA VAL A 77 -10.29 -9.84 -7.69
C VAL A 77 -11.67 -9.60 -7.09
N CYS A 78 -12.33 -10.66 -6.63
CA CYS A 78 -13.74 -10.69 -6.27
C CYS A 78 -14.03 -11.70 -5.14
N GLY A 79 -13.76 -11.32 -3.88
CA GLY A 79 -14.22 -12.06 -2.70
C GLY A 79 -14.96 -11.21 -1.66
N HIS A 80 -14.91 -9.88 -1.79
CA HIS A 80 -15.65 -8.98 -0.91
C HIS A 80 -17.16 -9.04 -1.17
N THR A 81 -17.94 -8.96 -0.10
CA THR A 81 -19.41 -8.99 -0.13
C THR A 81 -20.04 -7.60 -0.16
N GLY A 82 -19.23 -6.54 -0.03
CA GLY A 82 -19.61 -5.14 -0.21
C GLY A 82 -18.58 -4.39 -1.06
N PRO A 83 -18.88 -3.16 -1.52
CA PRO A 83 -17.95 -2.36 -2.32
C PRO A 83 -16.57 -2.19 -1.68
N VAL A 84 -15.52 -2.34 -2.49
CA VAL A 84 -14.14 -2.04 -2.07
C VAL A 84 -13.98 -0.53 -2.00
N LEU A 85 -13.46 -0.04 -0.88
CA LEU A 85 -13.29 1.37 -0.59
C LEU A 85 -11.84 1.82 -0.73
N ASP A 86 -10.87 0.96 -0.48
CA ASP A 86 -9.45 1.30 -0.57
C ASP A 86 -8.61 0.07 -0.93
N ILE A 87 -7.48 0.31 -1.61
CA ILE A 87 -6.53 -0.72 -2.03
C ILE A 87 -5.10 -0.21 -1.91
N ASP A 88 -4.18 -1.03 -1.41
CA ASP A 88 -2.77 -0.65 -1.25
C ASP A 88 -1.82 -1.83 -1.52
N TRP A 89 -0.80 -1.59 -2.34
CA TRP A 89 0.21 -2.60 -2.67
C TRP A 89 1.21 -2.72 -1.54
N CYS A 90 1.61 -3.95 -1.22
CA CYS A 90 2.68 -4.20 -0.25
C CYS A 90 3.99 -3.58 -0.77
N PRO A 91 4.65 -2.69 -0.01
CA PRO A 91 5.90 -2.07 -0.44
C PRO A 91 7.03 -3.09 -0.59
N HIS A 92 6.93 -4.23 0.12
CA HIS A 92 7.93 -5.28 0.16
C HIS A 92 7.64 -6.49 -0.75
N ASN A 93 6.49 -6.50 -1.43
CA ASN A 93 6.13 -7.57 -2.36
C ASN A 93 5.21 -7.04 -3.47
N ASP A 94 5.76 -6.92 -4.68
CA ASP A 94 5.05 -6.39 -5.86
C ASP A 94 3.87 -7.27 -6.33
N HIS A 95 3.64 -8.44 -5.71
CA HIS A 95 2.51 -9.31 -6.01
C HIS A 95 1.47 -9.36 -4.89
N VAL A 96 1.64 -8.63 -3.80
CA VAL A 96 0.70 -8.62 -2.67
C VAL A 96 -0.03 -7.29 -2.59
N ILE A 97 -1.36 -7.34 -2.53
CA ILE A 97 -2.22 -6.15 -2.38
C ILE A 97 -3.22 -6.37 -1.25
N ALA A 98 -3.50 -5.33 -0.47
CA ALA A 98 -4.56 -5.32 0.53
C ALA A 98 -5.78 -4.54 0.00
N SER A 99 -6.99 -4.92 0.42
CA SER A 99 -8.22 -4.21 0.12
C SER A 99 -9.11 -4.06 1.36
N GLY A 100 -9.64 -2.85 1.58
CA GLY A 100 -10.65 -2.55 2.59
C GLY A 100 -12.03 -2.35 1.97
N SER A 101 -13.09 -2.81 2.63
CA SER A 101 -14.43 -2.92 2.04
C SER A 101 -15.56 -2.44 2.96
N GLU A 102 -16.71 -2.15 2.36
CA GLU A 102 -17.98 -1.93 3.06
C GLU A 102 -18.47 -3.14 3.86
N ASP A 103 -17.98 -4.35 3.56
CA ASP A 103 -18.28 -5.56 4.33
C ASP A 103 -17.54 -5.67 5.67
N CYS A 104 -16.84 -4.60 6.09
CA CYS A 104 -16.10 -4.50 7.36
C CYS A 104 -14.83 -5.37 7.44
N THR A 105 -14.44 -6.02 6.34
CA THR A 105 -13.22 -6.83 6.31
C THR A 105 -12.07 -6.13 5.58
N VAL A 106 -10.85 -6.53 5.92
CA VAL A 106 -9.68 -6.31 5.09
C VAL A 106 -9.23 -7.65 4.52
N MET A 107 -9.03 -7.72 3.22
CA MET A 107 -8.53 -8.93 2.55
C MET A 107 -7.16 -8.67 1.94
N VAL A 108 -6.27 -9.65 2.02
CA VAL A 108 -4.94 -9.60 1.41
C VAL A 108 -4.84 -10.66 0.32
N TRP A 109 -4.34 -10.26 -0.84
CA TRP A 109 -4.35 -11.06 -2.07
C TRP A 109 -2.94 -11.28 -2.59
N GLN A 110 -2.68 -12.49 -3.09
CA GLN A 110 -1.48 -12.81 -3.86
C GLN A 110 -1.86 -12.84 -5.34
N ILE A 111 -1.29 -11.91 -6.10
CA ILE A 111 -1.49 -11.79 -7.54
C ILE A 111 -0.52 -12.74 -8.26
N PRO A 112 -0.97 -13.52 -9.25
CA PRO A 112 -0.09 -14.37 -10.05
C PRO A 112 0.88 -13.54 -10.90
N GLU A 113 2.05 -14.11 -11.20
CA GLU A 113 3.13 -13.37 -11.87
C GLU A 113 2.75 -12.76 -13.21
N ASN A 114 1.92 -13.48 -13.98
CA ASN A 114 1.45 -13.06 -15.31
C ASN A 114 0.12 -12.29 -15.26
N GLY A 115 -0.32 -11.87 -14.08
CA GLY A 115 -1.65 -11.31 -13.84
C GLY A 115 -2.74 -12.38 -13.74
N LEU A 116 -3.99 -11.93 -13.70
CA LEU A 116 -5.15 -12.79 -13.51
C LEU A 116 -5.52 -13.53 -14.80
N VAL A 117 -5.73 -14.86 -14.70
CA VAL A 117 -6.26 -15.72 -15.78
C VAL A 117 -7.71 -16.11 -15.49
N THR A 118 -8.05 -16.29 -14.22
CA THR A 118 -9.41 -16.53 -13.71
C THR A 118 -9.72 -15.53 -12.60
N PRO A 119 -11.00 -15.26 -12.30
CA PRO A 119 -11.36 -14.41 -11.16
C PRO A 119 -10.73 -14.95 -9.87
N LEU A 120 -10.17 -14.05 -9.06
CA LEU A 120 -9.53 -14.39 -7.78
C LEU A 120 -10.51 -14.09 -6.65
N ALA A 121 -11.16 -15.14 -6.14
CA ALA A 121 -12.19 -15.00 -5.10
C ALA A 121 -11.66 -15.30 -3.68
N GLU A 122 -10.64 -16.14 -3.57
CA GLU A 122 -10.07 -16.55 -2.29
C GLU A 122 -8.86 -15.67 -1.94
N PRO A 123 -8.91 -14.87 -0.85
CA PRO A 123 -7.77 -14.12 -0.37
C PRO A 123 -6.78 -15.05 0.36
N VAL A 124 -5.54 -14.58 0.51
CA VAL A 124 -4.51 -15.26 1.32
C VAL A 124 -4.87 -15.18 2.80
N VAL A 125 -5.43 -14.06 3.24
CA VAL A 125 -5.97 -13.88 4.60
C VAL A 125 -7.11 -12.87 4.58
N VAL A 126 -8.12 -13.14 5.41
CA VAL A 126 -9.19 -12.23 5.78
C VAL A 126 -8.91 -11.74 7.20
N LEU A 127 -8.87 -10.43 7.37
CA LEU A 127 -8.64 -9.75 8.65
C LEU A 127 -9.99 -9.18 9.11
N GLU A 128 -10.51 -9.77 10.18
CA GLU A 128 -11.82 -9.43 10.76
C GLU A 128 -11.60 -8.77 12.12
N GLY A 129 -12.24 -7.62 12.34
CA GLY A 129 -12.11 -6.87 13.60
C GLY A 129 -12.84 -5.53 13.58
N HIS A 130 -13.02 -4.92 12.41
CA HIS A 130 -13.87 -3.74 12.28
C HIS A 130 -15.35 -4.13 12.30
N SER A 131 -16.17 -3.27 12.92
CA SER A 131 -17.63 -3.42 13.01
C SER A 131 -18.40 -2.58 11.97
N LYS A 132 -17.68 -1.74 11.23
CA LYS A 132 -18.19 -0.91 10.14
C LYS A 132 -17.21 -0.93 8.97
N ARG A 133 -17.66 -0.38 7.83
CA ARG A 133 -16.87 -0.28 6.59
C ARG A 133 -15.42 0.15 6.83
N VAL A 134 -14.49 -0.53 6.18
CA VAL A 134 -13.06 -0.22 6.24
C VAL A 134 -12.67 0.56 5.00
N GLY A 135 -12.25 1.80 5.18
CA GLY A 135 -12.02 2.72 4.07
C GLY A 135 -10.61 3.28 3.97
N ILE A 136 -9.70 2.81 4.83
CA ILE A 136 -8.28 3.15 4.82
C ILE A 136 -7.50 1.85 5.07
N VAL A 137 -6.61 1.49 4.15
CA VAL A 137 -5.62 0.43 4.33
C VAL A 137 -4.25 0.95 3.93
N THR A 138 -3.24 0.73 4.76
CA THR A 138 -1.87 1.15 4.44
C THR A 138 -0.82 0.25 5.05
N TRP A 139 0.09 -0.23 4.21
CA TRP A 139 1.19 -1.09 4.65
C TRP A 139 2.23 -0.30 5.44
N HIS A 140 2.83 -0.95 6.42
CA HIS A 140 3.97 -0.40 7.13
C HIS A 140 5.17 -0.27 6.18
N PRO A 141 5.92 0.86 6.20
CA PRO A 141 6.97 1.12 5.22
C PRO A 141 8.21 0.24 5.39
N THR A 142 8.55 -0.19 6.61
CA THR A 142 9.82 -0.91 6.89
C THR A 142 9.68 -2.29 7.54
N ALA A 143 8.56 -2.60 8.20
CA ALA A 143 8.31 -3.86 8.89
C ALA A 143 7.57 -4.84 7.97
N ARG A 144 8.06 -6.08 7.91
CA ARG A 144 7.46 -7.14 7.11
C ARG A 144 6.04 -7.44 7.61
N ASN A 145 5.09 -7.63 6.69
CA ASN A 145 3.72 -8.11 6.99
C ASN A 145 2.91 -7.25 7.97
N VAL A 146 3.35 -6.04 8.33
CA VAL A 146 2.57 -5.14 9.18
C VAL A 146 1.66 -4.29 8.30
N LEU A 147 0.36 -4.32 8.58
CA LEU A 147 -0.67 -3.57 7.85
C LEU A 147 -1.50 -2.77 8.84
N MET A 148 -1.82 -1.51 8.52
CA MET A 148 -2.77 -0.71 9.26
C MET A 148 -4.09 -0.62 8.50
N SER A 149 -5.20 -0.71 9.21
CA SER A 149 -6.53 -0.37 8.70
C SER A 149 -7.26 0.59 9.62
N ALA A 150 -8.15 1.41 9.05
CA ALA A 150 -9.06 2.24 9.83
C ALA A 150 -10.49 2.18 9.26
N GLY A 151 -11.46 2.00 10.17
CA GLY A 151 -12.87 1.83 9.83
C GLY A 151 -13.73 3.02 10.22
N CYS A 152 -14.98 3.03 9.74
CA CYS A 152 -16.00 4.00 10.17
C CYS A 152 -16.56 3.73 11.58
N ASP A 153 -16.03 2.73 12.27
CA ASP A 153 -16.14 2.51 13.71
C ASP A 153 -15.15 3.38 14.50
N ASN A 154 -14.36 4.20 13.80
CA ASN A 154 -13.33 5.09 14.35
C ASN A 154 -12.19 4.34 15.04
N LEU A 155 -12.07 3.04 14.76
CA LEU A 155 -10.99 2.19 15.24
C LEU A 155 -9.85 2.19 14.22
N ILE A 156 -8.61 2.17 14.72
CA ILE A 156 -7.43 1.81 13.93
C ILE A 156 -6.93 0.47 14.44
N ILE A 157 -6.74 -0.48 13.52
CA ILE A 157 -6.17 -1.80 13.83
C ILE A 157 -4.85 -1.95 13.09
N ILE A 158 -3.83 -2.45 13.79
CA ILE A 158 -2.55 -2.83 13.20
C ILE A 158 -2.40 -4.34 13.29
N TRP A 159 -2.22 -4.95 12.12
CA TRP A 159 -2.27 -6.38 11.90
C TRP A 159 -0.88 -6.95 11.66
N ASN A 160 -0.66 -8.19 12.10
CA ASN A 160 0.36 -9.05 11.52
C ASN A 160 -0.30 -9.93 10.44
N VAL A 161 -0.11 -9.58 9.17
CA VAL A 161 -0.68 -10.32 8.03
C VAL A 161 -0.13 -11.75 7.96
N GLY A 162 1.09 -12.00 8.44
CA GLY A 162 1.71 -13.32 8.45
C GLY A 162 1.05 -14.30 9.42
N THR A 163 0.36 -13.81 10.45
CA THR A 163 -0.40 -14.65 11.40
C THR A 163 -1.92 -14.45 11.29
N GLY A 164 -2.36 -13.35 10.67
CA GLY A 164 -3.76 -12.93 10.63
C GLY A 164 -4.27 -12.32 11.93
N GLU A 165 -3.38 -11.95 12.85
CA GLU A 165 -3.73 -11.46 14.19
C GLU A 165 -3.85 -9.93 14.20
N ALA A 166 -4.86 -9.40 14.90
CA ALA A 166 -4.94 -8.00 15.31
C ALA A 166 -3.98 -7.78 16.49
N MET A 167 -2.88 -7.07 16.26
CA MET A 167 -1.81 -6.94 17.25
C MET A 167 -1.99 -5.71 18.13
N ILE A 168 -2.50 -4.61 17.58
CA ILE A 168 -2.78 -3.36 18.29
C ILE A 168 -4.14 -2.84 17.82
N GLN A 169 -4.98 -2.43 18.78
CA GLN A 169 -6.28 -1.82 18.53
C GLN A 169 -6.31 -0.47 19.25
N LEU A 170 -6.35 0.62 18.48
CA LEU A 170 -6.38 1.98 19.01
C LEU A 170 -7.83 2.43 19.21
N GLU A 171 -8.42 1.96 20.31
CA GLU A 171 -9.78 2.31 20.72
C GLU A 171 -9.81 3.70 21.37
N ASP A 172 -10.96 4.39 21.26
CA ASP A 172 -11.26 5.67 21.92
C ASP A 172 -10.28 6.84 21.66
N MET A 173 -9.34 6.71 20.71
CA MET A 173 -8.44 7.80 20.32
C MET A 173 -9.11 8.82 19.38
N HIS A 174 -10.17 8.40 18.68
CA HIS A 174 -10.88 9.20 17.68
C HIS A 174 -12.39 9.19 17.96
N PRO A 175 -12.99 10.32 18.34
CA PRO A 175 -14.41 10.38 18.69
C PRO A 175 -15.35 10.44 17.46
N ASP A 176 -14.80 10.61 16.25
CA ASP A 176 -15.55 10.73 14.99
C ASP A 176 -14.72 10.14 13.84
N VAL A 177 -15.27 10.18 12.62
CA VAL A 177 -14.72 9.56 11.42
C VAL A 177 -13.26 9.96 11.18
N ILE A 178 -12.41 8.94 11.03
CA ILE A 178 -11.02 9.10 10.59
C ILE A 178 -11.03 9.31 9.08
N PHE A 179 -10.59 10.48 8.63
CA PHE A 179 -10.52 10.79 7.21
C PHE A 179 -9.27 10.19 6.56
N SER A 180 -8.11 10.31 7.20
CA SER A 180 -6.86 9.75 6.68
C SER A 180 -5.97 9.25 7.81
N ALA A 181 -5.19 8.23 7.52
CA ALA A 181 -4.11 7.74 8.37
C ALA A 181 -2.90 7.42 7.49
N CYS A 182 -1.69 7.73 7.97
CA CYS A 182 -0.45 7.41 7.26
C CYS A 182 0.68 7.07 8.24
N TRP A 183 1.64 6.27 7.77
CA TRP A 183 2.87 5.99 8.49
C TRP A 183 3.89 7.11 8.31
N SER A 184 4.67 7.36 9.36
CA SER A 184 5.95 8.07 9.25
C SER A 184 6.95 7.24 8.42
N ARG A 185 8.02 7.87 7.92
CA ARG A 185 8.98 7.24 7.00
C ARG A 185 9.57 5.91 7.53
N ASN A 186 9.85 5.82 8.82
CA ASN A 186 10.36 4.62 9.47
C ASN A 186 9.29 3.76 10.13
N GLY A 187 8.01 4.17 10.04
CA GLY A 187 6.86 3.49 10.61
C GLY A 187 6.80 3.49 12.14
N ALA A 188 7.57 4.33 12.83
CA ALA A 188 7.52 4.41 14.28
C ALA A 188 6.25 5.11 14.80
N LEU A 189 5.72 6.07 14.02
CA LEU A 189 4.54 6.88 14.31
C LEU A 189 3.52 6.79 13.18
N ILE A 190 2.26 7.05 13.51
CA ILE A 190 1.18 7.31 12.56
C ILE A 190 0.65 8.74 12.70
N CYS A 191 0.21 9.32 11.58
CA CYS A 191 -0.45 10.62 11.55
C CYS A 191 -1.87 10.42 11.04
N THR A 192 -2.84 10.94 11.79
CA THR A 192 -4.28 10.78 11.51
C THR A 192 -4.96 12.13 11.44
N ALA A 193 -5.97 12.24 10.57
CA ALA A 193 -6.80 13.43 10.46
C ALA A 193 -8.28 13.02 10.63
N CYS A 194 -8.99 13.71 11.51
CA CYS A 194 -10.29 13.29 12.01
C CYS A 194 -11.37 14.35 11.77
N LYS A 195 -12.63 13.91 11.71
CA LYS A 195 -13.82 14.76 11.54
C LYS A 195 -14.08 15.71 12.71
N ASP A 196 -13.49 15.44 13.87
CA ASP A 196 -13.41 16.38 14.99
C ASP A 196 -12.49 17.60 14.73
N LYS A 197 -11.93 17.70 13.52
CA LYS A 197 -10.99 18.73 13.04
C LYS A 197 -9.60 18.67 13.65
N LYS A 198 -9.27 17.57 14.35
CA LYS A 198 -7.96 17.36 14.94
C LYS A 198 -7.06 16.54 14.04
N ILE A 199 -5.78 16.88 14.10
CA ILE A 199 -4.69 16.04 13.56
C ILE A 199 -3.92 15.48 14.74
N ARG A 200 -3.68 14.17 14.73
CA ARG A 200 -2.98 13.47 15.81
C ARG A 200 -1.79 12.71 15.25
N VAL A 201 -0.67 12.87 15.94
CA VAL A 201 0.51 12.03 15.81
C VAL A 201 0.48 11.03 16.95
N ILE A 202 0.52 9.75 16.62
CA ILE A 202 0.32 8.65 17.58
C ILE A 202 1.52 7.71 17.49
N ASP A 203 2.04 7.32 18.64
CA ASP A 203 2.90 6.15 18.77
C ASP A 203 1.97 4.94 18.99
N PRO A 204 1.73 4.10 17.96
CA PRO A 204 0.73 3.06 18.05
C PRO A 204 1.09 1.97 19.08
N ARG A 205 2.37 1.64 19.25
CA ARG A 205 2.82 0.58 20.17
C ARG A 205 2.71 1.01 21.63
N LYS A 206 2.74 2.31 21.89
CA LYS A 206 2.50 2.88 23.21
C LYS A 206 1.06 3.34 23.41
N GLU A 207 0.22 3.23 22.38
CA GLU A 207 -1.18 3.67 22.37
C GLU A 207 -1.33 5.12 22.85
N LYS A 208 -0.38 5.98 22.44
CA LYS A 208 -0.25 7.34 22.98
C LYS A 208 -0.23 8.40 21.88
N ILE A 209 -1.05 9.42 22.04
CA ILE A 209 -0.97 10.66 21.26
C ILE A 209 0.30 11.41 21.70
N VAL A 210 1.27 11.55 20.78
CA VAL A 210 2.53 12.27 21.04
C VAL A 210 2.44 13.75 20.67
N ALA A 211 1.57 14.10 19.71
CA ALA A 211 1.26 15.47 19.35
C ALA A 211 -0.16 15.56 18.82
N GLU A 212 -0.86 16.67 19.09
CA GLU A 212 -2.20 16.94 18.61
C GLU A 212 -2.33 18.40 18.21
N LYS A 213 -3.02 18.66 17.10
CA LYS A 213 -3.46 20.00 16.70
C LYS A 213 -4.98 20.04 16.60
N ASP A 214 -5.62 20.85 17.43
CA ASP A 214 -7.03 21.22 17.26
C ASP A 214 -7.21 22.26 16.15
N LYS A 215 -8.25 22.07 15.33
CA LYS A 215 -8.60 22.93 14.19
C LYS A 215 -7.40 23.21 13.28
N ALA A 216 -6.74 22.16 12.80
CA ALA A 216 -5.69 22.32 11.78
C ALA A 216 -6.21 23.02 10.52
N HIS A 217 -7.50 22.83 10.21
CA HIS A 217 -8.25 23.61 9.24
C HIS A 217 -9.63 23.94 9.83
N ASP A 218 -10.12 25.16 9.60
CA ASP A 218 -11.40 25.62 10.19
C ASP A 218 -12.65 25.10 9.47
N GLY A 219 -12.50 24.64 8.23
CA GLY A 219 -13.58 24.10 7.40
C GLY A 219 -14.20 22.82 7.98
N ALA A 220 -15.40 22.49 7.53
CA ALA A 220 -16.13 21.30 7.96
C ALA A 220 -15.90 20.07 7.05
N ARG A 221 -15.17 20.26 5.94
CA ARG A 221 -14.93 19.24 4.92
C ARG A 221 -13.75 18.35 5.31
N PRO A 222 -13.65 17.14 4.72
CA PRO A 222 -12.55 16.23 5.01
C PRO A 222 -11.18 16.85 4.76
N MET A 223 -10.23 16.48 5.60
CA MET A 223 -8.83 16.85 5.48
C MET A 223 -7.97 15.60 5.27
N ARG A 224 -6.77 15.81 4.73
CA ARG A 224 -5.70 14.81 4.64
C ARG A 224 -4.49 15.30 5.41
N ALA A 225 -3.77 14.37 6.02
CA ALA A 225 -2.50 14.64 6.68
C ALA A 225 -1.51 13.54 6.32
N ILE A 226 -0.31 13.94 5.89
CA ILE A 226 0.79 13.04 5.57
C ILE A 226 2.08 13.47 6.26
N PHE A 227 2.94 12.51 6.58
CA PHE A 227 4.32 12.83 6.99
C PHE A 227 5.18 13.20 5.78
N LEU A 228 6.13 14.10 6.03
CA LEU A 228 7.24 14.42 5.14
C LEU A 228 8.51 13.68 5.59
N ALA A 229 9.55 13.70 4.75
CA ALA A 229 10.78 12.95 4.99
C ALA A 229 11.57 13.45 6.23
N ASP A 230 11.40 14.72 6.58
CA ASP A 230 11.99 15.39 7.75
C ASP A 230 11.17 15.17 9.05
N GLY A 231 10.03 14.50 8.95
CA GLY A 231 9.09 14.27 10.06
C GLY A 231 8.05 15.37 10.25
N ASN A 232 8.09 16.47 9.49
CA ASN A 232 7.00 17.45 9.47
C ASN A 232 5.72 16.85 8.87
N ILE A 233 4.60 17.52 9.08
CA ILE A 233 3.28 17.06 8.63
C ILE A 233 2.74 18.04 7.60
N PHE A 234 2.38 17.53 6.44
CA PHE A 234 1.72 18.30 5.39
C PHE A 234 0.23 17.96 5.37
N THR A 235 -0.60 18.99 5.35
CA THR A 235 -2.05 18.84 5.45
C THR A 235 -2.74 19.56 4.32
N THR A 236 -3.82 18.95 3.84
CA THR A 236 -4.76 19.59 2.93
C THR A 236 -6.13 19.60 3.57
N GLY A 237 -6.80 20.73 3.56
CA GLY A 237 -8.13 20.88 4.13
C GLY A 237 -8.85 22.07 3.55
N PHE A 238 -9.75 22.65 4.34
CA PHE A 238 -10.60 23.74 3.89
C PHE A 238 -10.61 24.87 4.92
N SER A 239 -10.63 26.11 4.44
CA SER A 239 -10.88 27.30 5.25
C SER A 239 -12.33 27.29 5.75
N ARG A 240 -12.64 28.18 6.70
CA ARG A 240 -14.02 28.43 7.14
C ARG A 240 -14.94 28.85 5.98
N MET A 241 -14.37 29.53 4.98
CA MET A 241 -15.07 29.97 3.75
C MET A 241 -15.10 28.89 2.67
N SER A 242 -14.67 27.65 2.99
CA SER A 242 -14.59 26.52 2.07
C SER A 242 -13.56 26.67 0.93
N GLU A 243 -12.50 27.45 1.14
CA GLU A 243 -11.34 27.46 0.24
C GLU A 243 -10.42 26.30 0.58
N ARG A 244 -9.91 25.59 -0.43
CA ARG A 244 -8.90 24.55 -0.25
C ARG A 244 -7.61 25.18 0.27
N GLN A 245 -7.07 24.61 1.33
CA GLN A 245 -5.89 25.08 2.02
C GLN A 245 -4.83 23.99 2.13
N LEU A 246 -3.58 24.43 2.10
CA LEU A 246 -2.38 23.64 2.40
C LEU A 246 -1.79 24.18 3.69
N ALA A 247 -1.36 23.32 4.59
CA ALA A 247 -0.59 23.74 5.75
C ALA A 247 0.56 22.79 6.04
N LEU A 248 1.65 23.36 6.54
CA LEU A 248 2.84 22.64 6.98
C LEU A 248 2.97 22.79 8.49
N TRP A 249 3.17 21.68 9.20
CA TRP A 249 3.19 21.64 10.66
C TRP A 249 4.44 20.95 11.17
N ASN A 250 4.99 21.47 12.27
CA ASN A 250 6.04 20.79 13.01
C ASN A 250 5.40 19.98 14.15
N PRO A 251 5.51 18.65 14.19
CA PRO A 251 4.91 17.85 15.26
C PRO A 251 5.47 18.17 16.65
N LYS A 252 6.68 18.75 16.74
CA LYS A 252 7.27 19.19 18.02
C LYS A 252 6.66 20.50 18.53
N SER A 253 6.04 21.28 17.65
CA SER A 253 5.42 22.57 17.95
C SER A 253 4.18 22.77 17.07
N MET A 254 3.08 22.15 17.49
CA MET A 254 1.83 22.12 16.72
C MET A 254 0.95 23.38 16.91
N GLU A 255 1.34 24.32 17.78
CA GLU A 255 0.52 25.49 18.10
C GLU A 255 0.24 26.36 16.87
N GLU A 256 1.28 26.67 16.09
CA GLU A 256 1.18 27.46 14.86
C GLU A 256 1.73 26.68 13.66
N PRO A 257 1.12 26.81 12.47
CA PRO A 257 1.66 26.22 11.26
C PRO A 257 2.95 26.92 10.83
N ILE A 258 3.87 26.17 10.23
CA ILE A 258 5.06 26.73 9.57
C ILE A 258 4.65 27.62 8.40
N SER A 259 3.67 27.15 7.62
CA SER A 259 3.06 27.93 6.54
C SER A 259 1.65 27.45 6.26
N VAL A 260 0.82 28.38 5.76
CA VAL A 260 -0.54 28.10 5.27
C VAL A 260 -0.71 28.79 3.92
N HIS A 261 -1.27 28.07 2.96
CA HIS A 261 -1.52 28.57 1.61
C HIS A 261 -2.94 28.26 1.19
N GLU A 262 -3.65 29.27 0.73
CA GLU A 262 -4.97 29.13 0.11
C GLU A 262 -4.83 28.85 -1.39
N LEU A 263 -5.71 28.02 -1.94
CA LEU A 263 -5.65 27.59 -3.33
C LEU A 263 -6.83 28.09 -4.16
N ASP A 264 -8.01 27.52 -3.95
CA ASP A 264 -9.25 27.84 -4.68
C ASP A 264 -10.47 27.38 -3.89
N THR A 265 -11.67 27.65 -4.41
CA THR A 265 -12.96 27.35 -3.75
C THR A 265 -13.60 26.05 -4.23
N SER A 266 -12.82 25.10 -4.79
CA SER A 266 -13.37 23.85 -5.30
C SER A 266 -13.77 22.91 -4.17
N ASN A 267 -14.74 22.02 -4.44
CA ASN A 267 -15.33 21.15 -3.42
C ASN A 267 -14.54 19.86 -3.15
N GLY A 268 -13.67 19.44 -4.09
CA GLY A 268 -12.98 18.15 -4.03
C GLY A 268 -11.88 18.12 -2.97
N VAL A 269 -11.86 17.06 -2.16
CA VAL A 269 -10.79 16.80 -1.19
C VAL A 269 -9.50 16.56 -1.96
N LEU A 270 -8.45 17.35 -1.64
CA LEU A 270 -7.13 17.17 -2.24
C LEU A 270 -6.44 15.97 -1.62
N LEU A 271 -5.91 15.10 -2.47
CA LEU A 271 -5.04 13.99 -2.07
C LEU A 271 -3.58 14.43 -2.25
N PRO A 272 -2.78 14.51 -1.18
CA PRO A 272 -1.36 14.80 -1.29
C PRO A 272 -0.57 13.53 -1.58
N PHE A 273 0.17 13.55 -2.70
CA PHE A 273 1.15 12.54 -3.06
C PHE A 273 2.54 13.15 -2.90
N TYR A 274 3.27 12.73 -1.89
CA TYR A 274 4.58 13.30 -1.56
C TYR A 274 5.70 12.37 -2.00
N ASP A 275 6.68 12.96 -2.67
CA ASP A 275 7.92 12.31 -3.07
C ASP A 275 9.05 12.71 -2.12
N ALA A 276 9.43 11.77 -1.24
CA ALA A 276 10.49 11.97 -0.25
C ALA A 276 11.88 12.19 -0.85
N ASP A 277 12.12 11.75 -2.09
CA ASP A 277 13.44 11.84 -2.74
C ASP A 277 13.67 13.24 -3.34
N THR A 278 12.59 13.88 -3.78
CA THR A 278 12.64 15.20 -4.45
C THR A 278 12.05 16.33 -3.61
N ASN A 279 11.39 16.02 -2.50
CA ASN A 279 10.57 16.94 -1.70
C ASN A 279 9.45 17.62 -2.50
N VAL A 280 8.98 16.98 -3.58
CA VAL A 280 7.85 17.47 -4.36
C VAL A 280 6.56 16.84 -3.85
N VAL A 281 5.56 17.67 -3.58
CA VAL A 281 4.19 17.23 -3.28
C VAL A 281 3.27 17.55 -4.45
N TYR A 282 2.50 16.55 -4.88
CA TYR A 282 1.49 16.66 -5.92
C TYR A 282 0.10 16.60 -5.30
N LEU A 283 -0.78 17.48 -5.73
CA LEU A 283 -2.12 17.63 -5.21
C LEU A 283 -3.13 17.44 -6.33
N CYS A 284 -4.08 16.55 -6.09
CA CYS A 284 -5.22 16.37 -6.98
C CYS A 284 -6.42 15.86 -6.19
N GLY A 285 -7.62 16.34 -6.51
CA GLY A 285 -8.86 15.90 -5.89
C GLY A 285 -9.79 15.23 -6.90
N LYS A 286 -10.68 14.36 -6.43
CA LYS A 286 -11.76 13.83 -7.28
C LYS A 286 -12.63 14.98 -7.79
N GLY A 287 -12.90 14.99 -9.10
CA GLY A 287 -13.59 16.06 -9.80
C GLY A 287 -12.68 17.15 -10.38
N ASP A 288 -11.41 17.22 -9.97
CA ASP A 288 -10.45 18.16 -10.58
C ASP A 288 -10.00 17.66 -11.95
N SER A 289 -9.65 18.58 -12.84
CA SER A 289 -9.01 18.27 -14.13
C SER A 289 -7.51 18.58 -14.14
N SER A 290 -6.94 18.92 -12.98
CA SER A 290 -5.57 19.38 -12.83
C SER A 290 -4.80 18.69 -11.71
N ILE A 291 -3.49 18.54 -11.88
CA ILE A 291 -2.55 18.12 -10.84
C ILE A 291 -1.63 19.31 -10.55
N ARG A 292 -1.70 19.87 -9.35
CA ARG A 292 -0.82 20.96 -8.90
C ARG A 292 0.37 20.37 -8.16
N TYR A 293 1.55 20.96 -8.28
CA TYR A 293 2.71 20.46 -7.55
C TYR A 293 3.57 21.57 -7.00
N PHE A 294 4.13 21.28 -5.83
CA PHE A 294 4.88 22.21 -4.99
C PHE A 294 6.17 21.53 -4.54
N GLU A 295 7.22 22.32 -4.36
CA GLU A 295 8.46 21.87 -3.74
C GLU A 295 8.49 22.36 -2.29
N ILE A 296 8.80 21.46 -1.36
CA ILE A 296 8.93 21.78 0.05
C ILE A 296 10.40 21.97 0.38
N THR A 297 10.75 23.11 0.97
CA THR A 297 12.12 23.44 1.38
C THR A 297 12.14 24.14 2.74
N ASP A 298 13.35 24.28 3.29
CA ASP A 298 13.59 25.02 4.53
C ASP A 298 13.62 26.54 4.36
N GLU A 299 13.42 27.04 3.13
CA GLU A 299 13.43 28.47 2.80
C GLU A 299 12.01 29.00 2.70
N ALA A 300 11.69 30.05 3.47
CA ALA A 300 10.39 30.72 3.40
C ALA A 300 10.00 31.10 1.95
N PRO A 301 8.75 30.86 1.51
CA PRO A 301 7.57 30.45 2.30
C PRO A 301 7.42 28.94 2.54
N PHE A 302 8.50 28.16 2.45
CA PHE A 302 8.62 26.72 2.69
C PHE A 302 7.91 25.84 1.66
N VAL A 303 6.71 26.20 1.22
CA VAL A 303 5.95 25.51 0.17
C VAL A 303 5.96 26.37 -1.09
N HIS A 304 6.73 25.95 -2.09
CA HIS A 304 6.95 26.70 -3.32
C HIS A 304 6.15 26.10 -4.47
N TYR A 305 5.18 26.84 -4.99
CA TYR A 305 4.45 26.42 -6.19
C TYR A 305 5.40 26.27 -7.39
N LEU A 306 5.38 25.09 -8.03
CA LEU A 306 6.17 24.82 -9.23
C LEU A 306 5.34 25.12 -10.47
N ASN A 307 4.33 24.28 -10.73
CA ASN A 307 3.48 24.36 -11.90
C ASN A 307 2.22 23.49 -11.72
N THR A 308 1.35 23.49 -12.73
CA THR A 308 0.12 22.69 -12.78
C THR A 308 0.05 21.94 -14.10
N PHE A 309 -0.21 20.64 -14.04
CA PHE A 309 -0.67 19.88 -15.20
C PHE A 309 -2.18 20.06 -15.31
N SER A 310 -2.67 20.44 -16.49
CA SER A 310 -4.11 20.66 -16.74
C SER A 310 -4.60 19.80 -17.88
N SER A 311 -5.81 19.27 -17.74
CA SER A 311 -6.49 18.47 -18.75
C SER A 311 -7.97 18.88 -18.84
N LYS A 312 -8.70 18.34 -19.82
CA LYS A 312 -10.11 18.69 -20.04
C LYS A 312 -11.07 17.87 -19.19
N GLU A 313 -10.71 16.63 -18.89
CA GLU A 313 -11.59 15.67 -18.23
C GLU A 313 -11.33 15.63 -16.72
N PRO A 314 -12.37 15.57 -15.87
CA PRO A 314 -12.22 15.45 -14.43
C PRO A 314 -11.76 14.05 -14.03
N GLN A 315 -10.92 13.96 -13.00
CA GLN A 315 -10.48 12.68 -12.44
C GLN A 315 -11.53 12.08 -11.51
N ARG A 316 -11.74 10.77 -11.59
CA ARG A 316 -12.50 9.96 -10.61
C ARG A 316 -11.63 9.31 -9.54
N GLY A 317 -10.32 9.29 -9.78
CA GLY A 317 -9.33 8.66 -8.91
C GLY A 317 -7.94 8.86 -9.51
N MET A 318 -6.91 8.48 -8.76
CA MET A 318 -5.53 8.74 -9.15
C MET A 318 -4.59 7.70 -8.55
N GLY A 319 -3.88 6.95 -9.38
CA GLY A 319 -2.78 6.10 -8.92
C GLY A 319 -1.45 6.87 -8.95
N TYR A 320 -0.50 6.47 -8.13
CA TYR A 320 0.84 7.04 -8.09
C TYR A 320 1.88 5.92 -8.12
N MET A 321 2.78 5.97 -9.10
CA MET A 321 3.81 4.95 -9.30
C MET A 321 4.96 5.11 -8.28
N PRO A 322 5.33 4.05 -7.54
CA PRO A 322 6.53 4.04 -6.73
C PRO A 322 7.79 4.27 -7.57
N LYS A 323 8.83 4.82 -6.95
CA LYS A 323 10.12 5.16 -7.60
C LYS A 323 10.73 4.03 -8.42
N ARG A 324 10.57 2.80 -7.97
CA ARG A 324 11.03 1.56 -8.62
C ARG A 324 10.43 1.32 -10.01
N GLY A 325 9.29 1.93 -10.35
CA GLY A 325 8.60 1.74 -11.64
C GLY A 325 8.75 2.91 -12.63
N LEU A 326 9.58 3.90 -12.30
CA LEU A 326 9.82 5.07 -13.15
C LEU A 326 10.92 4.80 -14.19
N ASP A 327 10.81 5.47 -15.33
CA ASP A 327 11.81 5.45 -16.40
C ASP A 327 12.89 6.52 -16.14
N VAL A 328 13.92 6.13 -15.38
CA VAL A 328 15.03 7.02 -15.01
C VAL A 328 15.81 7.56 -16.20
N ASN A 329 15.84 6.82 -17.32
CA ASN A 329 16.54 7.22 -18.53
C ASN A 329 15.86 8.40 -19.22
N LYS A 330 14.55 8.57 -19.00
CA LYS A 330 13.76 9.70 -19.53
C LYS A 330 13.59 10.84 -18.56
N CYS A 331 14.32 10.85 -17.44
CA CYS A 331 14.18 11.85 -16.37
C CYS A 331 12.72 11.96 -15.85
N GLU A 332 12.00 10.83 -15.83
CA GLU A 332 10.69 10.73 -15.19
C GLU A 332 10.84 10.70 -13.67
N ILE A 333 10.23 11.66 -12.97
CA ILE A 333 10.31 11.75 -11.50
C ILE A 333 9.05 11.27 -10.79
N ALA A 334 7.91 11.22 -11.51
CA ALA A 334 6.65 10.66 -11.04
C ALA A 334 5.80 10.19 -12.23
N ARG A 335 4.98 9.16 -12.02
CA ARG A 335 3.96 8.72 -12.97
C ARG A 335 2.63 8.61 -12.25
N PHE A 336 1.63 9.33 -12.75
CA PHE A 336 0.26 9.27 -12.27
C PHE A 336 -0.57 8.34 -13.16
N TYR A 337 -1.55 7.65 -12.58
CA TYR A 337 -2.50 6.81 -13.29
C TYR A 337 -3.90 7.38 -13.06
N LYS A 338 -4.24 8.38 -13.87
CA LYS A 338 -5.47 9.15 -13.71
C LYS A 338 -6.66 8.32 -14.14
N LEU A 339 -7.61 8.13 -13.23
CA LEU A 339 -8.87 7.46 -13.56
C LEU A 339 -9.87 8.46 -14.09
N HIS A 340 -10.44 8.13 -15.24
CA HIS A 340 -11.63 8.76 -15.81
C HIS A 340 -12.84 7.87 -15.55
N GLU A 341 -13.98 8.12 -16.20
CA GLU A 341 -15.15 7.24 -16.05
C GLU A 341 -14.94 5.83 -16.64
N ARG A 342 -14.27 5.76 -17.79
CA ARG A 342 -14.14 4.53 -18.60
C ARG A 342 -12.70 4.20 -19.00
N LYS A 343 -11.72 4.89 -18.42
CA LYS A 343 -10.31 4.87 -18.85
C LYS A 343 -9.38 5.12 -17.67
N CYS A 344 -8.21 4.48 -17.67
CA CYS A 344 -7.06 4.85 -16.87
C CYS A 344 -5.98 5.42 -17.79
N GLU A 345 -5.53 6.65 -17.49
CA GLU A 345 -4.60 7.43 -18.29
C GLU A 345 -3.31 7.67 -17.52
N PRO A 346 -2.19 7.06 -17.93
CA PRO A 346 -0.88 7.41 -17.41
C PRO A 346 -0.48 8.87 -17.76
N ILE A 347 0.01 9.60 -16.77
CA ILE A 347 0.57 10.95 -16.91
C ILE A 347 2.00 10.92 -16.36
N ILE A 348 2.96 11.22 -17.23
CA ILE A 348 4.39 11.18 -16.93
C ILE A 348 4.84 12.58 -16.51
N MET A 349 5.45 12.71 -15.34
CA MET A 349 6.05 13.95 -14.86
C MET A 349 7.55 13.93 -15.10
N THR A 350 8.03 14.80 -15.98
CA THR A 350 9.42 14.79 -16.46
C THR A 350 10.17 16.05 -16.05
N VAL A 351 11.41 15.89 -15.59
CA VAL A 351 12.37 17.00 -15.51
C VAL A 351 13.11 17.10 -16.85
N PRO A 352 12.99 18.21 -17.60
CA PRO A 352 13.63 18.33 -18.90
C PRO A 352 15.16 18.47 -18.74
N ARG A 353 15.89 17.37 -18.89
CA ARG A 353 17.35 17.34 -19.01
C ARG A 353 17.75 16.88 -20.41
N LYS A 354 18.87 17.40 -20.91
CA LYS A 354 19.48 17.02 -22.20
C LYS A 354 20.74 16.20 -21.94
N SER A 355 20.57 15.03 -21.33
CA SER A 355 21.69 14.15 -21.02
C SER A 355 21.22 12.70 -21.05
N ASP A 356 22.05 11.83 -21.63
CA ASP A 356 21.85 10.38 -21.63
C ASP A 356 22.50 9.72 -20.39
N LEU A 357 23.18 10.53 -19.55
CA LEU A 357 23.77 10.05 -18.30
C LEU A 357 22.71 9.97 -17.20
N PHE A 358 22.86 8.99 -16.33
CA PHE A 358 22.05 8.91 -15.12
C PHE A 358 22.18 10.18 -14.27
N GLN A 359 21.05 10.73 -13.85
CA GLN A 359 20.97 11.99 -13.11
C GLN A 359 20.94 11.69 -11.60
N ASP A 360 22.11 11.54 -10.97
CA ASP A 360 22.23 11.24 -9.54
C ASP A 360 21.53 12.30 -8.66
N ASP A 361 21.43 13.55 -9.13
CA ASP A 361 20.74 14.63 -8.41
C ASP A 361 19.21 14.51 -8.40
N LEU A 362 18.63 13.80 -9.36
CA LEU A 362 17.18 13.57 -9.45
C LEU A 362 16.76 12.27 -8.76
N TYR A 363 17.69 11.32 -8.65
CA TYR A 363 17.44 9.97 -8.19
C TYR A 363 18.44 9.60 -7.09
N PRO A 364 18.32 10.17 -5.87
CA PRO A 364 19.04 9.65 -4.72
C PRO A 364 18.60 8.21 -4.43
N ASP A 365 19.34 7.52 -3.57
CA ASP A 365 18.95 6.17 -3.14
C ASP A 365 17.57 6.22 -2.47
N THR A 366 16.67 5.35 -2.95
CA THR A 366 15.24 5.36 -2.61
C THR A 366 14.85 4.10 -1.85
N ALA A 367 13.69 4.10 -1.18
CA ALA A 367 13.22 2.93 -0.46
C ALA A 367 13.02 1.71 -1.39
N GLY A 368 13.73 0.62 -1.07
CA GLY A 368 13.68 -0.64 -1.79
C GLY A 368 12.50 -1.53 -1.38
N PRO A 369 12.39 -2.72 -2.00
CA PRO A 369 11.37 -3.72 -1.66
C PRO A 369 11.75 -4.59 -0.46
N ASP A 370 12.95 -4.47 0.09
CA ASP A 370 13.35 -5.28 1.25
C ASP A 370 12.89 -4.61 2.55
N CYS A 371 12.26 -5.39 3.43
CA CYS A 371 11.89 -4.97 4.77
C CYS A 371 13.13 -4.92 5.67
N THR A 372 13.20 -3.90 6.53
CA THR A 372 14.30 -3.70 7.49
C THR A 372 14.16 -4.58 8.71
N ILE A 373 12.92 -4.78 9.16
CA ILE A 373 12.60 -5.49 10.40
C ILE A 373 11.44 -6.46 10.17
N GLU A 374 11.42 -7.54 10.93
CA GLU A 374 10.30 -8.47 10.96
C GLU A 374 9.14 -7.89 11.80
N ALA A 375 7.94 -8.46 11.64
CA ALA A 375 6.74 -7.97 12.32
C ALA A 375 6.91 -8.01 13.85
N GLU A 376 7.36 -9.16 14.37
CA GLU A 376 7.53 -9.42 15.80
C GLU A 376 8.49 -8.41 16.43
N ASP A 377 9.62 -8.18 15.75
CA ASP A 377 10.63 -7.22 16.17
C ASP A 377 10.09 -5.78 16.25
N TRP A 378 9.23 -5.39 15.31
CA TRP A 378 8.60 -4.07 15.33
C TRP A 378 7.60 -3.95 16.50
N PHE A 379 6.77 -4.97 16.72
CA PHE A 379 5.82 -5.01 17.84
C PHE A 379 6.55 -5.01 19.20
N ASP A 380 7.73 -5.62 19.28
CA ASP A 380 8.62 -5.59 20.46
C ASP A 380 9.32 -4.22 20.66
N GLY A 381 9.06 -3.24 19.80
CA GLY A 381 9.50 -1.86 19.95
C GLY A 381 10.75 -1.48 19.14
N LYS A 382 11.29 -2.37 18.30
CA LYS A 382 12.41 -2.02 17.42
C LYS A 382 11.94 -1.10 16.29
N ASN A 383 12.85 -0.25 15.82
CA ASN A 383 12.62 0.63 14.67
C ASN A 383 13.72 0.38 13.63
N GLY A 384 13.37 0.54 12.36
CA GLY A 384 14.31 0.43 11.26
C GLY A 384 13.98 1.44 10.17
N GLU A 385 15.01 2.10 9.64
CA GLU A 385 14.89 2.96 8.47
C GLU A 385 14.74 2.10 7.20
N PRO A 386 14.05 2.57 6.14
CA PRO A 386 13.90 1.82 4.90
C PRO A 386 15.26 1.43 4.30
N ILE A 387 15.40 0.18 3.84
CA ILE A 387 16.58 -0.24 3.10
C ILE A 387 16.59 0.48 1.75
N LEU A 388 17.63 1.29 1.51
CA LEU A 388 17.72 2.11 0.31
C LEU A 388 18.39 1.34 -0.84
N ILE A 389 17.92 1.58 -2.06
CA ILE A 389 18.48 1.04 -3.30
C ILE A 389 18.74 2.16 -4.30
N SER A 390 19.77 1.98 -5.13
CA SER A 390 20.06 2.87 -6.25
C SER A 390 19.26 2.49 -7.49
N LEU A 391 18.70 3.47 -8.19
CA LEU A 391 17.96 3.26 -9.45
C LEU A 391 18.84 3.34 -10.70
N LYS A 392 20.16 3.50 -10.54
CA LYS A 392 21.11 3.75 -11.65
C LYS A 392 21.08 2.70 -12.76
N ASN A 393 20.91 1.43 -12.40
CA ASN A 393 20.88 0.32 -13.34
C ASN A 393 19.45 -0.15 -13.67
N GLY A 394 18.44 0.67 -13.35
CA GLY A 394 17.04 0.27 -13.34
C GLY A 394 16.70 -0.63 -12.16
N TYR A 395 15.40 -0.84 -11.94
CA TYR A 395 14.91 -1.76 -10.93
C TYR A 395 14.83 -3.18 -11.51
N VAL A 396 15.56 -4.11 -10.90
CA VAL A 396 15.40 -5.54 -11.15
C VAL A 396 14.56 -6.12 -10.02
N PRO A 397 13.35 -6.63 -10.29
CA PRO A 397 12.53 -7.25 -9.26
C PRO A 397 13.27 -8.42 -8.59
N GLY A 398 13.24 -8.45 -7.26
CA GLY A 398 13.76 -9.58 -6.50
C GLY A 398 12.99 -10.89 -6.76
N LYS A 399 13.49 -12.01 -6.22
CA LYS A 399 12.79 -13.30 -6.30
C LYS A 399 11.39 -13.16 -5.69
N ASN A 400 10.37 -13.60 -6.43
CA ASN A 400 9.01 -13.66 -5.94
C ASN A 400 8.96 -14.55 -4.69
N ARG A 401 8.34 -14.06 -3.62
CA ARG A 401 8.11 -14.82 -2.39
C ARG A 401 6.62 -14.86 -2.16
N ASP A 402 6.05 -16.06 -2.12
CA ASP A 402 4.65 -16.22 -1.77
C ASP A 402 4.42 -15.76 -0.32
N LEU A 403 3.37 -14.97 -0.10
CA LEU A 403 2.92 -14.65 1.24
C LEU A 403 2.37 -15.92 1.90
N LYS A 404 3.07 -16.42 2.91
CA LYS A 404 2.63 -17.56 3.73
C LYS A 404 2.02 -17.05 5.03
N VAL A 405 0.82 -17.53 5.34
CA VAL A 405 0.11 -17.20 6.57
C VAL A 405 0.13 -18.42 7.48
N VAL A 406 0.68 -18.25 8.67
CA VAL A 406 0.75 -19.29 9.71
C VAL A 406 -0.11 -18.82 10.87
N LYS A 407 -1.38 -19.26 10.89
CA LYS A 407 -2.26 -19.01 12.04
C LYS A 407 -1.72 -19.80 13.23
N LYS A 408 -1.41 -19.14 14.35
CA LYS A 408 -1.11 -19.83 15.60
C LYS A 408 -2.39 -20.54 16.03
N SER A 409 -2.41 -21.87 15.96
CA SER A 409 -3.53 -22.66 16.49
C SER A 409 -3.57 -22.47 18.02
N ASN A 410 -4.58 -21.79 18.53
CA ASN A 410 -4.87 -21.77 19.96
C ASN A 410 -5.14 -23.20 20.43
N VAL A 411 -4.21 -23.78 21.20
CA VAL A 411 -4.29 -25.15 21.77
C VAL A 411 -5.31 -25.24 22.93
N LEU A 412 -6.21 -24.26 23.09
CA LEU A 412 -7.14 -24.22 24.20
C LEU A 412 -8.52 -23.74 23.76
N GLU A 413 -9.22 -24.51 22.93
CA GLU A 413 -10.70 -24.53 22.92
C GLU A 413 -11.22 -25.76 22.17
N GLY A 414 -12.16 -26.50 22.79
CA GLY A 414 -12.93 -27.56 22.12
C GLY A 414 -12.95 -28.95 22.75
N LYS A 415 -13.26 -29.06 24.06
CA LYS A 415 -13.88 -30.29 24.60
C LYS A 415 -15.21 -30.54 23.87
N PRO A 416 -15.52 -31.76 23.39
CA PRO A 416 -16.83 -32.03 22.83
C PRO A 416 -17.90 -32.11 23.93
N ALA A 417 -19.07 -31.55 23.63
CA ALA A 417 -20.23 -31.46 24.51
C ALA A 417 -20.80 -32.84 24.88
N LYS A 418 -21.17 -33.02 26.16
CA LYS A 418 -21.92 -34.17 26.67
C LYS A 418 -23.41 -34.03 26.30
N LYS A 419 -23.98 -35.04 25.65
CA LYS A 419 -25.40 -35.40 25.77
C LYS A 419 -25.55 -36.50 26.81
N ALA A 420 -26.59 -36.40 27.63
CA ALA A 420 -26.94 -37.33 28.71
C ALA A 420 -27.89 -38.46 28.24
N GLU A 421 -27.99 -39.47 29.11
CA GLU A 421 -28.86 -40.67 29.13
C GLU A 421 -28.29 -41.92 28.41
N ASN A 422 -28.23 -43.15 28.97
CA ASN A 422 -28.73 -43.71 30.23
C ASN A 422 -28.01 -45.04 30.56
N THR A 423 -27.89 -45.34 31.87
CA THR A 423 -27.76 -46.65 32.55
C THR A 423 -26.47 -47.54 32.43
N SER A 424 -26.01 -47.96 33.61
CA SER A 424 -24.85 -48.80 34.01
C SER A 424 -25.22 -50.31 34.06
N PRO A 425 -24.36 -51.32 34.42
CA PRO A 425 -23.12 -51.22 35.20
C PRO A 425 -21.90 -52.15 34.90
N ALA A 426 -20.77 -51.73 35.49
CA ALA A 426 -19.63 -52.49 36.03
C ALA A 426 -18.66 -53.26 35.10
N GLN A 427 -17.38 -52.86 35.08
CA GLN A 427 -16.27 -53.57 35.77
C GLN A 427 -14.90 -52.89 35.52
N SER A 428 -13.90 -53.30 36.29
CA SER A 428 -12.73 -52.58 36.75
C SER A 428 -11.42 -52.78 35.97
N LYS A 429 -10.50 -51.79 36.09
CA LYS A 429 -9.00 -51.81 35.99
C LYS A 429 -8.32 -51.96 34.62
N ALA A 430 -7.50 -50.96 34.25
CA ALA A 430 -6.02 -51.04 34.11
C ALA A 430 -5.44 -49.86 33.29
N SER A 431 -4.18 -49.49 33.58
CA SER A 431 -3.36 -48.39 33.03
C SER A 431 -2.95 -48.55 31.55
N PRO A 432 -2.55 -47.46 30.84
CA PRO A 432 -2.37 -47.47 29.38
C PRO A 432 -0.96 -47.94 28.93
N GLN A 433 -0.91 -48.71 27.84
CA GLN A 433 0.29 -48.95 27.04
C GLN A 433 0.25 -48.12 25.73
N PRO A 434 1.40 -47.76 25.12
CA PRO A 434 1.46 -46.97 23.90
C PRO A 434 1.08 -47.81 22.67
N SER A 435 0.29 -47.23 21.76
CA SER A 435 -0.19 -47.91 20.55
C SER A 435 0.86 -47.95 19.44
N THR A 436 1.17 -49.17 18.99
CA THR A 436 2.05 -49.59 17.89
C THR A 436 1.71 -49.05 16.49
N GLN A 437 0.70 -48.17 16.36
CA GLN A 437 0.28 -47.62 15.06
C GLN A 437 1.15 -46.43 14.58
N ASN A 438 1.79 -45.69 15.48
CA ASN A 438 2.60 -44.53 15.11
C ASN A 438 4.02 -44.91 14.64
N GLU A 439 4.56 -46.04 15.11
CA GLU A 439 5.88 -46.52 14.68
C GLU A 439 5.89 -47.02 13.24
N GLY A 440 4.85 -47.76 12.81
CA GLY A 440 4.75 -48.26 11.43
C GLY A 440 4.66 -47.14 10.40
N LYS A 441 3.95 -46.05 10.73
CA LYS A 441 3.81 -44.88 9.84
C LYS A 441 5.11 -44.07 9.73
N LEU A 442 5.89 -44.04 10.80
CA LEU A 442 7.20 -43.38 10.82
C LEU A 442 8.24 -44.18 10.00
N GLU A 443 8.24 -45.51 10.10
CA GLU A 443 9.12 -46.36 9.29
C GLU A 443 8.82 -46.26 7.79
N GLU A 444 7.54 -46.14 7.42
CA GLU A 444 7.13 -45.97 6.03
C GLU A 444 7.64 -44.64 5.45
N LEU A 445 7.47 -43.54 6.19
CA LEU A 445 7.99 -42.22 5.80
C LEU A 445 9.52 -42.20 5.71
N LEU A 446 10.23 -42.88 6.62
CA LEU A 446 11.69 -42.98 6.57
C LEU A 446 12.19 -43.75 5.34
N ARG A 447 11.46 -44.79 4.91
CA ARG A 447 11.77 -45.52 3.67
C ARG A 447 11.54 -44.65 2.43
N GLU A 448 10.46 -43.89 2.40
CA GLU A 448 10.15 -43.00 1.29
C GLU A 448 11.18 -41.87 1.16
N VAL A 449 11.58 -41.25 2.27
CA VAL A 449 12.66 -40.25 2.31
C VAL A 449 13.98 -40.83 1.81
N LYS A 450 14.30 -42.07 2.16
CA LYS A 450 15.52 -42.73 1.68
C LYS A 450 15.47 -42.99 0.17
N SER A 451 14.35 -43.50 -0.34
CA SER A 451 14.14 -43.73 -1.78
C SER A 451 14.29 -42.43 -2.59
N LEU A 452 13.71 -41.33 -2.11
CA LEU A 452 13.81 -40.02 -2.77
C LEU A 452 15.25 -39.50 -2.77
N ARG A 453 16.01 -39.67 -1.69
CA ARG A 453 17.44 -39.29 -1.63
C ARG A 453 18.29 -40.09 -2.62
N ASP A 454 18.03 -41.39 -2.76
CA ASP A 454 18.73 -42.24 -3.72
C ASP A 454 18.41 -41.82 -5.17
N LEU A 455 17.16 -41.44 -5.45
CA LEU A 455 16.75 -40.94 -6.76
C LEU A 455 17.43 -39.61 -7.12
N VAL A 456 17.49 -38.65 -6.19
CA VAL A 456 18.20 -37.38 -6.40
C VAL A 456 19.67 -37.64 -6.70
N THR A 457 20.32 -38.51 -5.93
CA THR A 457 21.73 -38.86 -6.13
C THR A 457 21.98 -39.50 -7.51
N LEU A 458 21.03 -40.30 -8.01
CA LEU A 458 21.11 -40.88 -9.35
C LEU A 458 20.93 -39.82 -10.44
N GLN A 459 20.02 -38.87 -10.24
CA GLN A 459 19.80 -37.76 -11.17
C GLN A 459 21.01 -36.83 -11.23
N ASP A 460 21.64 -36.50 -10.09
CA ASP A 460 22.86 -35.69 -10.04
C ASP A 460 24.01 -36.34 -10.82
N ARG A 461 24.19 -37.67 -10.67
CA ARG A 461 25.17 -38.42 -11.47
C ARG A 461 24.87 -38.41 -12.96
N ARG A 462 23.59 -38.42 -13.34
CA ARG A 462 23.17 -38.33 -14.75
C ARG A 462 23.43 -36.93 -15.31
N ILE A 463 23.14 -35.89 -14.53
CA ILE A 463 23.43 -34.49 -14.91
C ILE A 463 24.93 -34.30 -15.11
N ALA A 464 25.76 -34.76 -14.17
CA ALA A 464 27.23 -34.68 -14.30
C ALA A 464 27.76 -35.40 -15.55
N LYS A 465 27.18 -36.56 -15.92
CA LYS A 465 27.53 -37.25 -17.17
C LYS A 465 27.13 -36.48 -18.42
N LEU A 466 25.97 -35.83 -18.40
CA LEU A 466 25.50 -35.02 -19.53
C LEU A 466 26.34 -33.75 -19.68
N GLU A 467 26.74 -33.12 -18.57
CA GLU A 467 27.66 -31.98 -18.55
C GLU A 467 29.04 -32.35 -19.13
N ASP A 468 29.58 -33.53 -18.79
CA ASP A 468 30.83 -34.06 -19.37
C ASP A 468 30.69 -34.43 -20.85
N GLN A 469 29.50 -34.83 -21.30
CA GLN A 469 29.23 -35.05 -22.73
C GLN A 469 29.13 -33.73 -23.50
N ILE A 470 28.50 -32.71 -22.93
CA ILE A 470 28.39 -31.38 -23.52
C ILE A 470 29.78 -30.73 -23.64
N SER A 471 30.64 -30.86 -22.63
CA SER A 471 32.00 -30.31 -22.66
C SER A 471 32.88 -30.93 -23.77
N LYS A 472 32.61 -32.19 -24.15
CA LYS A 472 33.31 -32.90 -25.23
C LYS A 472 32.80 -32.57 -26.64
N VAL A 473 31.59 -32.03 -26.75
CA VAL A 473 30.98 -31.62 -28.03
C VAL A 473 31.27 -30.14 -28.35
N ALA A 474 31.75 -29.37 -27.38
CA ALA A 474 32.01 -27.92 -27.51
C ALA A 474 33.42 -27.56 -28.06
N ILE A 475 34.06 -28.43 -28.85
CA ILE A 475 35.32 -28.12 -29.59
C ILE A 475 35.02 -27.97 -31.08
#